data_AF-A0A4Q3W8E6-F1
#
_entry.id   AF-A0A4Q3W8E6-F1
#
_cell.length_a   1.000
_cell.length_b   1.000
_cell.length_c   1.000
_cell.angle_alpha   90.00
_cell.angle_beta   90.00
_cell.angle_gamma   90.00
#
_symmetry.space_group_name_H-M   'P 1'
#
loop_
_entity.id
_entity.type
_entity.pdbx_description
1 polymer ?
#
loop_
_entity_poly.entity_id
_entity_poly.type
_entity_poly.pdbx_seq_one_letter_code
_entity_poly.pdbx_strand_id
1 'polypeptide(L)'
;MESKSQQLATIMRYCVTQSPGLAAIALWVPYFVSETTDFVAFTDGRKIVAGPKFWDNFTRLERAFILCHEILHVALRHVPRGQFAYRKSPQHGHLWNISCDAVINHALGKMHWLQAPEQGVRIEQVLSAEALAKRPASSWSAEAIYRELLSEIESSSSDEEEE
;
A
#
# COMPACT_ATOMS: atom_id res chain seq x y z
N MET A 1 -2.04 19.69 24.97
CA MET A 1 -2.27 19.00 23.69
C MET A 1 -1.40 17.75 23.66
N GLU A 2 -1.96 16.62 23.27
CA GLU A 2 -1.22 15.36 23.12
C GLU A 2 -0.23 15.47 21.93
N SER A 3 1.00 14.99 22.09
CA SER A 3 2.01 15.07 21.02
C SER A 3 1.62 14.20 19.81
N LYS A 4 2.10 14.53 18.61
CA LYS A 4 1.84 13.71 17.40
C LYS A 4 2.28 12.26 17.60
N SER A 5 3.38 12.02 18.31
CA SER A 5 3.84 10.66 18.64
C SER A 5 2.86 9.90 19.56
N GLN A 6 2.29 10.58 20.56
CA GLN A 6 1.27 9.99 21.43
C GLN A 6 -0.03 9.70 20.66
N GLN A 7 -0.46 10.62 19.79
CA GLN A 7 -1.61 10.41 18.91
C GLN A 7 -1.39 9.23 17.95
N LEU A 8 -0.18 9.10 17.39
CA LEU A 8 0.19 7.99 16.51
C LEU A 8 0.10 6.65 17.26
N ALA A 9 0.63 6.60 18.49
CA ALA A 9 0.50 5.43 19.35
C ALA A 9 -0.97 5.11 19.69
N THR A 10 -1.83 6.12 19.86
CA THR A 10 -3.28 5.93 20.08
C THR A 10 -3.97 5.34 18.85
N ILE A 11 -3.61 5.76 17.64
CA ILE A 11 -4.14 5.19 16.39
C ILE A 11 -3.64 3.74 16.23
N MET A 12 -2.34 3.48 16.47
CA MET A 12 -1.80 2.12 16.44
C MET A 12 -2.51 1.22 17.45
N ARG A 13 -2.75 1.70 18.68
CA ARG A 13 -3.55 0.97 19.69
C ARG A 13 -4.96 0.64 19.18
N TYR A 14 -5.62 1.57 18.51
CA TYR A 14 -6.90 1.31 17.88
C TYR A 14 -6.79 0.20 16.82
N CYS A 15 -5.82 0.26 15.91
CA CYS A 15 -5.66 -0.78 14.89
C CYS A 15 -5.44 -2.18 15.48
N VAL A 16 -4.62 -2.30 16.53
CA VAL A 16 -4.34 -3.60 17.17
C VAL A 16 -5.53 -4.14 17.98
N THR A 17 -6.41 -3.30 18.52
CA THR A 17 -7.64 -3.79 19.17
C THR A 17 -8.68 -4.28 18.17
N GLN A 18 -8.68 -3.74 16.94
CA GLN A 18 -9.60 -4.18 15.89
C GLN A 18 -9.13 -5.47 15.19
N SER A 19 -7.82 -5.74 15.13
CA SER A 19 -7.28 -6.93 14.47
C SER A 19 -6.11 -7.56 15.24
N PRO A 20 -6.34 -8.69 15.94
CA PRO A 20 -5.28 -9.43 16.63
C PRO A 20 -4.15 -9.91 15.69
N GLY A 21 -4.49 -10.26 14.45
CA GLY A 21 -3.49 -10.66 13.44
C GLY A 21 -2.56 -9.52 13.06
N LEU A 22 -3.10 -8.31 12.89
CA LEU A 22 -2.31 -7.10 12.65
C LEU A 22 -1.49 -6.72 13.89
N ALA A 23 -2.04 -6.93 15.09
CA ALA A 23 -1.36 -6.67 16.37
C ALA A 23 -0.05 -7.45 16.51
N ALA A 24 -0.05 -8.74 16.15
CA ALA A 24 1.14 -9.58 16.23
C ALA A 24 2.29 -9.06 15.37
N ILE A 25 1.98 -8.49 14.20
CA ILE A 25 2.97 -7.90 13.30
C ILE A 25 3.39 -6.53 13.82
N ALA A 26 2.42 -5.67 14.18
CA ALA A 26 2.66 -4.30 14.62
C ALA A 26 3.57 -4.20 15.85
N LEU A 27 3.60 -5.22 16.71
CA LEU A 27 4.52 -5.31 17.86
C LEU A 27 5.99 -5.17 17.46
N TRP A 28 6.35 -5.65 16.26
CA TRP A 28 7.74 -5.73 15.80
C TRP A 28 8.11 -4.64 14.79
N VAL A 29 7.18 -3.74 14.47
CA VAL A 29 7.40 -2.68 13.47
C VAL A 29 7.48 -1.33 14.17
N PRO A 30 8.69 -0.76 14.35
CA PRO A 30 8.85 0.58 14.88
C PRO A 30 8.14 1.61 14.01
N TYR A 31 7.47 2.57 14.64
CA TYR A 31 6.81 3.67 13.96
C TYR A 31 7.21 5.02 14.54
N PHE A 32 7.37 6.01 13.68
CA PHE A 32 7.88 7.33 14.04
C PHE A 32 7.06 8.43 13.37
N VAL A 33 7.09 9.62 13.98
CA VAL A 33 6.62 10.85 13.35
C VAL A 33 7.82 11.60 12.79
N SER A 34 7.71 12.10 11.56
CA SER A 34 8.67 13.02 10.96
C SER A 34 8.02 14.38 10.72
N GLU A 35 8.77 15.45 10.96
CA GLU A 35 8.33 16.84 10.78
C GLU A 35 9.06 17.56 9.63
N THR A 36 10.03 16.92 9.00
CA THR A 36 11.02 17.60 8.14
C THR A 36 10.73 17.55 6.65
N THR A 37 9.83 16.67 6.19
CA THR A 37 9.59 16.44 4.76
C THR A 37 8.11 16.17 4.50
N ASP A 38 7.60 16.73 3.40
CA ASP A 38 6.18 16.77 3.08
C ASP A 38 5.66 15.48 2.41
N PHE A 39 5.32 14.48 3.21
CA PHE A 39 4.76 13.19 2.76
C PHE A 39 3.67 12.68 3.70
N VAL A 40 2.92 11.68 3.26
CA VAL A 40 1.85 11.04 4.05
C VAL A 40 2.46 10.05 5.02
N ALA A 41 2.77 8.84 4.59
CA ALA A 41 3.50 7.85 5.35
C ALA A 41 4.29 6.98 4.38
N PHE A 42 5.31 6.28 4.88
CA PHE A 42 6.00 5.25 4.11
C PHE A 42 6.62 4.22 5.04
N THR A 43 6.98 3.07 4.46
CA THR A 43 7.87 2.08 5.06
C THR A 43 9.08 1.78 4.18
N ASP A 44 10.21 1.52 4.82
CA ASP A 44 11.40 0.92 4.19
C ASP A 44 11.42 -0.62 4.31
N GLY A 45 10.30 -1.21 4.73
CA GLY A 45 10.18 -2.63 5.04
C GLY A 45 10.69 -3.02 6.42
N ARG A 46 11.13 -2.05 7.25
CA ARG A 46 11.61 -2.28 8.62
C ARG A 46 10.93 -1.37 9.64
N LYS A 47 10.62 -0.14 9.26
CA LYS A 47 9.92 0.85 10.10
C LYS A 47 8.86 1.59 9.30
N ILE A 48 7.97 2.25 10.01
CA ILE A 48 6.95 3.13 9.44
C ILE A 48 7.26 4.57 9.87
N VAL A 49 7.14 5.51 8.94
CA VAL A 49 7.29 6.93 9.24
C VAL A 49 6.05 7.66 8.77
N ALA A 50 5.37 8.36 9.68
CA ALA A 50 4.25 9.24 9.37
C ALA A 50 4.77 10.68 9.24
N GLY A 51 4.56 11.30 8.09
CA GLY A 51 4.95 12.68 7.79
C GLY A 51 3.85 13.69 8.12
N PRO A 52 4.06 14.97 7.79
CA PRO A 52 3.10 16.05 8.05
C PRO A 52 1.72 15.82 7.41
N LYS A 53 1.65 15.42 6.12
CA LYS A 53 0.37 15.24 5.40
C LYS A 53 -0.52 14.16 6.01
N PHE A 54 0.04 13.19 6.72
CA PHE A 54 -0.73 12.21 7.47
C PHE A 54 -1.70 12.87 8.46
N TRP A 55 -1.27 13.98 9.06
CA TRP A 55 -2.04 14.71 10.06
C TRP A 55 -2.98 15.74 9.45
N ASP A 56 -2.57 16.36 8.35
CA ASP A 56 -3.28 17.53 7.82
C ASP A 56 -4.43 17.11 6.88
N ASN A 57 -4.29 15.97 6.20
CA ASN A 57 -5.16 15.62 5.07
C ASN A 57 -6.10 14.45 5.31
N PHE A 58 -5.97 13.73 6.42
CA PHE A 58 -6.69 12.46 6.64
C PHE A 58 -7.44 12.46 7.96
N THR A 59 -8.62 11.86 7.98
CA THR A 59 -9.39 11.58 9.19
C THR A 59 -8.74 10.50 10.05
N ARG A 60 -9.26 10.26 11.25
CA ARG A 60 -8.74 9.22 12.15
C ARG A 60 -8.82 7.81 11.55
N LEU A 61 -9.90 7.49 10.84
CA LEU A 61 -10.08 6.17 10.23
C LEU A 61 -9.21 5.98 8.99
N GLU A 62 -8.98 7.03 8.21
CA GLU A 62 -8.03 7.01 7.08
C GLU A 62 -6.58 6.90 7.55
N ARG A 63 -6.22 7.59 8.63
CA ARG A 63 -4.92 7.41 9.28
C ARG A 63 -4.72 5.97 9.77
N ALA A 64 -5.76 5.37 10.35
CA ALA A 64 -5.72 3.95 10.73
C ALA A 64 -5.52 3.04 9.51
N PHE A 65 -6.20 3.32 8.39
CA PHE A 65 -6.03 2.59 7.14
C PHE A 65 -4.60 2.70 6.62
N ILE A 66 -4.05 3.90 6.57
CA ILE A 66 -2.67 4.17 6.12
C ILE A 66 -1.66 3.40 7.00
N LEU A 67 -1.82 3.40 8.32
CA LEU A 67 -0.91 2.63 9.18
C LEU A 67 -1.02 1.12 8.94
N CYS A 68 -2.24 0.59 8.79
CA CYS A 68 -2.42 -0.82 8.46
C CYS A 68 -1.81 -1.16 7.09
N HIS A 69 -1.91 -0.23 6.13
CA HIS A 69 -1.31 -0.36 4.80
C HIS A 69 0.21 -0.49 4.89
N GLU A 70 0.88 0.42 5.60
CA GLU A 70 2.33 0.36 5.79
C GLU A 70 2.77 -0.89 6.57
N ILE A 71 2.00 -1.32 7.58
CA ILE A 71 2.26 -2.59 8.28
C ILE A 71 2.19 -3.77 7.31
N LEU A 72 1.21 -3.79 6.40
CA LEU A 72 1.06 -4.87 5.43
C LEU A 72 2.18 -4.91 4.39
N HIS A 73 2.75 -3.77 4.00
CA HIS A 73 3.97 -3.75 3.19
C HIS A 73 5.15 -4.45 3.88
N VAL A 74 5.29 -4.26 5.20
CA VAL A 74 6.30 -4.96 6.01
C VAL A 74 5.96 -6.45 6.11
N ALA A 75 4.73 -6.79 6.48
CA ALA A 75 4.26 -8.16 6.68
C ALA A 75 4.42 -9.02 5.43
N LEU A 76 4.01 -8.48 4.28
CA LEU A 76 4.08 -9.13 2.99
C LEU A 76 5.47 -8.98 2.36
N ARG A 77 6.42 -8.30 3.02
CA ARG A 77 7.79 -8.12 2.55
C ARG A 77 7.86 -7.50 1.15
N HIS A 78 6.96 -6.58 0.83
CA HIS A 78 6.87 -5.98 -0.50
C HIS A 78 8.13 -5.21 -0.90
N VAL A 79 8.74 -4.48 0.04
CA VAL A 79 9.99 -3.73 -0.21
C VAL A 79 11.15 -4.65 -0.63
N PRO A 80 11.53 -5.70 0.15
CA PRO A 80 12.60 -6.59 -0.27
C PRO A 80 12.21 -7.48 -1.47
N ARG A 81 10.95 -7.90 -1.60
CA ARG A 81 10.48 -8.66 -2.78
C ARG A 81 10.58 -7.83 -4.06
N GLY A 82 10.34 -6.52 -3.99
CA GLY A 82 10.40 -5.62 -5.15
C GLY A 82 11.81 -5.26 -5.64
N GLN A 83 12.87 -5.70 -4.96
CA GLN A 83 14.25 -5.32 -5.33
C GLN A 83 14.60 -5.66 -6.77
N PHE A 84 14.03 -6.72 -7.35
CA PHE A 84 14.24 -7.05 -8.76
C PHE A 84 13.68 -5.96 -9.69
N ALA A 85 12.52 -5.38 -9.36
CA ALA A 85 11.86 -4.36 -10.16
C ALA A 85 12.57 -3.00 -10.00
N TYR A 86 12.88 -2.61 -8.77
CA TYR A 86 13.59 -1.35 -8.49
C TYR A 86 14.97 -1.27 -9.16
N ARG A 87 15.67 -2.39 -9.28
CA ARG A 87 16.99 -2.46 -9.96
C ARG A 87 16.87 -2.40 -11.47
N LYS A 88 15.71 -2.77 -12.04
CA LYS A 88 15.51 -2.80 -13.49
C LYS A 88 15.33 -1.39 -14.04
N SER A 89 14.40 -0.63 -13.48
CA SER A 89 14.24 0.81 -13.76
C SER A 89 13.32 1.48 -12.74
N PRO A 90 13.32 2.83 -12.66
CA PRO A 90 12.33 3.57 -11.87
C PRO A 90 10.88 3.22 -12.24
N GLN A 91 10.60 3.01 -13.54
CA GLN A 91 9.29 2.64 -14.04
C GLN A 91 8.86 1.25 -13.53
N HIS A 92 9.76 0.26 -13.60
CA HIS A 92 9.49 -1.06 -13.03
C HIS A 92 9.24 -1.00 -11.51
N GLY A 93 10.02 -0.17 -10.80
CA GLY A 93 9.80 0.10 -9.39
C GLY A 93 8.42 0.70 -9.08
N HIS A 94 7.96 1.63 -9.92
CA HIS A 94 6.63 2.24 -9.80
C HIS A 94 5.50 1.22 -10.04
N LEU A 95 5.59 0.42 -11.11
CA LEU A 95 4.62 -0.65 -11.39
C LEU A 95 4.55 -1.67 -10.24
N TRP A 96 5.70 -2.03 -9.66
CA TRP A 96 5.74 -2.91 -8.50
C TRP A 96 5.03 -2.31 -7.28
N ASN A 97 5.29 -1.03 -7.00
CA ASN A 97 4.64 -0.33 -5.89
C ASN A 97 3.12 -0.25 -6.07
N ILE A 98 2.63 0.15 -7.25
CA ILE A 98 1.19 0.15 -7.57
C ILE A 98 0.58 -1.25 -7.40
N SER A 99 1.28 -2.29 -7.87
CA SER A 99 0.82 -3.68 -7.74
C SER A 99 0.67 -4.11 -6.28
N CYS A 100 1.60 -3.69 -5.42
CA CYS A 100 1.56 -3.96 -3.99
C CYS A 100 0.42 -3.21 -3.30
N ASP A 101 0.25 -1.92 -3.62
CA ASP A 101 -0.77 -1.06 -3.05
C ASP A 101 -2.18 -1.54 -3.43
N ALA A 102 -2.38 -1.99 -4.67
CA ALA A 102 -3.65 -2.55 -5.12
C ALA A 102 -4.07 -3.78 -4.28
N VAL A 103 -3.14 -4.70 -4.00
CA VAL A 103 -3.41 -5.89 -3.17
C VAL A 103 -3.76 -5.48 -1.74
N ILE A 104 -2.98 -4.58 -1.15
CA ILE A 104 -3.17 -4.14 0.25
C ILE A 104 -4.49 -3.38 0.39
N ASN A 105 -4.75 -2.42 -0.50
CA ASN A 105 -5.95 -1.59 -0.45
C ASN A 105 -7.20 -2.43 -0.69
N HIS A 106 -7.16 -3.40 -1.61
CA HIS A 106 -8.27 -4.33 -1.82
C HIS A 106 -8.54 -5.19 -0.57
N ALA A 107 -7.50 -5.62 0.15
CA ALA A 107 -7.66 -6.38 1.39
C ALA A 107 -8.22 -5.52 2.54
N LEU A 108 -7.66 -4.31 2.74
CA LEU A 108 -8.07 -3.41 3.81
C LEU A 108 -9.44 -2.76 3.56
N GLY A 109 -9.81 -2.53 2.30
CA GLY A 109 -11.12 -1.94 1.93
C GLY A 109 -12.32 -2.81 2.33
N LYS A 110 -12.09 -4.09 2.68
CA LYS A 110 -13.12 -5.01 3.19
C LYS A 110 -13.34 -4.89 4.70
N MET A 111 -12.51 -4.11 5.41
CA MET A 111 -12.56 -3.96 6.86
C MET A 111 -13.49 -2.81 7.25
N HIS A 112 -14.61 -3.13 7.89
CA HIS A 112 -15.64 -2.14 8.28
C HIS A 112 -15.17 -1.08 9.30
N TRP A 113 -14.06 -1.33 9.99
CA TRP A 113 -13.48 -0.43 11.01
C TRP A 113 -12.40 0.50 10.44
N LEU A 114 -12.18 0.46 9.12
CA LEU A 114 -11.25 1.31 8.37
C LEU A 114 -11.99 2.13 7.31
N GLN A 115 -11.38 3.25 6.92
CA GLN A 115 -11.82 4.06 5.78
C GLN A 115 -10.64 4.24 4.83
N ALA A 116 -10.77 3.79 3.58
CA ALA A 116 -9.75 4.02 2.57
C ALA A 116 -9.73 5.50 2.16
N PRO A 117 -8.56 6.13 2.00
CA PRO A 117 -8.48 7.45 1.40
C PRO A 117 -9.00 7.46 -0.05
N GLU A 118 -9.61 8.57 -0.47
CA GLU A 118 -10.20 8.72 -1.81
C GLU A 118 -9.18 8.49 -2.95
N GLN A 119 -7.95 8.95 -2.73
CA GLN A 119 -6.82 8.82 -3.65
C GLN A 119 -6.09 7.47 -3.59
N GLY A 120 -6.62 6.48 -2.86
CA GLY A 120 -6.01 5.15 -2.74
C GLY A 120 -6.10 4.36 -4.06
N VAL A 121 -5.02 3.66 -4.41
CA VAL A 121 -4.98 2.75 -5.57
C VAL A 121 -6.01 1.64 -5.41
N ARG A 122 -6.93 1.51 -6.36
CA ARG A 122 -7.91 0.41 -6.43
C ARG A 122 -7.52 -0.58 -7.53
N ILE A 123 -7.74 -1.88 -7.30
CA ILE A 123 -7.35 -2.92 -8.25
C ILE A 123 -8.05 -2.76 -9.60
N GLU A 124 -9.28 -2.23 -9.60
CA GLU A 124 -10.09 -1.92 -10.78
C GLU A 124 -9.57 -0.73 -11.59
N GLN A 125 -8.69 0.08 -11.02
CA GLN A 125 -7.99 1.16 -11.73
C GLN A 125 -6.63 0.71 -12.27
N VAL A 126 -6.13 -0.44 -11.81
CA VAL A 126 -4.80 -0.95 -12.18
C VAL A 126 -4.90 -2.01 -13.26
N LEU A 127 -5.88 -2.91 -13.17
CA LEU A 127 -6.06 -4.00 -14.14
C LEU A 127 -7.25 -3.74 -15.06
N SER A 128 -7.12 -4.17 -16.32
CA SER A 128 -8.24 -4.20 -17.26
C SER A 128 -9.39 -5.11 -16.78
N ALA A 129 -10.61 -4.85 -17.27
CA ALA A 129 -11.76 -5.69 -16.98
C ALA A 129 -11.54 -7.14 -17.44
N GLU A 130 -10.85 -7.34 -18.56
CA GLU A 130 -10.48 -8.65 -19.09
C GLU A 130 -9.47 -9.36 -18.18
N ALA A 131 -8.46 -8.65 -17.68
CA ALA A 131 -7.54 -9.20 -16.68
C ALA A 131 -8.32 -9.64 -15.43
N LEU A 132 -9.15 -8.78 -14.86
CA LEU A 132 -9.94 -9.10 -13.65
C LEU A 132 -10.89 -10.30 -13.84
N ALA A 133 -11.38 -10.55 -15.05
CA ALA A 133 -12.19 -11.72 -15.35
C ALA A 133 -11.40 -13.04 -15.30
N LYS A 134 -10.06 -13.01 -15.47
CA LYS A 134 -9.21 -14.22 -15.49
C LYS A 134 -9.20 -14.95 -14.14
N ARG A 135 -9.39 -14.24 -13.02
CA ARG A 135 -9.35 -14.83 -11.67
C ARG A 135 -10.02 -13.94 -10.62
N PRO A 136 -10.54 -14.50 -9.51
CA PRO A 136 -11.14 -13.71 -8.44
C PRO A 136 -10.18 -12.66 -7.86
N ALA A 137 -10.71 -11.51 -7.45
CA ALA A 137 -9.92 -10.40 -6.90
C ALA A 137 -8.99 -10.81 -5.74
N SER A 138 -9.41 -11.75 -4.88
CA SER A 138 -8.63 -12.25 -3.75
C SER A 138 -7.44 -13.15 -4.13
N SER A 139 -7.35 -13.60 -5.38
CA SER A 139 -6.27 -14.47 -5.86
C SER A 139 -5.12 -13.71 -6.55
N TRP A 140 -5.24 -12.39 -6.67
CA TRP A 140 -4.19 -11.55 -7.21
C TRP A 140 -3.09 -11.31 -6.18
N SER A 141 -1.87 -11.71 -6.52
CA SER A 141 -0.65 -11.31 -5.78
C SER A 141 0.00 -10.10 -6.45
N ALA A 142 0.88 -9.40 -5.72
CA ALA A 142 1.63 -8.28 -6.28
C ALA A 142 2.43 -8.69 -7.53
N GLU A 143 3.04 -9.88 -7.56
CA GLU A 143 3.73 -10.39 -8.76
C GLU A 143 2.80 -10.69 -9.92
N ALA A 144 1.58 -11.17 -9.63
CA ALA A 144 0.61 -11.47 -10.68
C ALA A 144 0.12 -10.17 -11.34
N ILE A 145 -0.23 -9.16 -10.55
CA ILE A 145 -0.61 -7.83 -11.05
C ILE A 145 0.55 -7.22 -11.83
N TYR A 146 1.76 -7.24 -11.27
CA TYR A 146 2.94 -6.70 -11.91
C TYR A 146 3.23 -7.34 -13.28
N ARG A 147 3.10 -8.67 -13.40
CA ARG A 147 3.28 -9.37 -14.68
C ARG A 147 2.19 -9.04 -15.69
N GLU A 148 0.95 -8.91 -15.23
CA GLU A 148 -0.18 -8.54 -16.08
C GLU A 148 0.03 -7.14 -16.66
N LEU A 149 0.39 -6.16 -15.82
CA LEU A 149 0.69 -4.79 -16.23
C LEU A 149 1.80 -4.73 -17.29
N LEU A 150 2.84 -5.52 -17.15
CA LEU A 150 3.91 -5.59 -18.15
C LEU A 150 3.39 -6.14 -19.48
N SER A 151 2.56 -7.18 -19.45
CA SER A 151 1.96 -7.76 -20.65
C SER A 151 1.04 -6.77 -21.37
N GLU A 152 0.24 -6.00 -20.64
CA GLU A 152 -0.66 -4.99 -21.21
C GLU A 152 0.11 -3.81 -21.83
N ILE A 153 1.23 -3.40 -21.22
CA ILE A 153 2.11 -2.36 -21.79
C ILE A 153 2.79 -2.88 -23.06
N GLU A 154 3.30 -4.11 -23.05
CA GLU A 154 3.94 -4.73 -24.22
C GLU A 154 2.97 -4.88 -25.39
N SER A 155 1.73 -5.31 -25.15
CA SER A 155 0.71 -5.41 -26.21
C SER A 155 0.29 -4.03 -26.75
N SER A 156 0.19 -3.02 -25.89
CA SER A 156 -0.14 -1.66 -26.34
C SER A 156 0.96 -1.08 -27.23
N SER A 157 2.23 -1.38 -26.94
CA SER A 157 3.36 -0.92 -27.76
C SER A 157 3.47 -1.63 -29.12
N SER A 158 3.01 -2.88 -29.24
CA SER A 158 3.01 -3.57 -30.54
C SER A 158 1.92 -3.04 -31.47
N ASP A 159 0.77 -2.66 -30.92
CA ASP A 159 -0.35 -2.13 -31.71
C ASP A 159 -0.04 -0.73 -32.28
N GLU A 160 0.79 0.06 -31.60
CA GLU A 160 1.25 1.39 -32.07
C GLU A 160 2.34 1.33 -33.15
N GLU A 161 3.06 0.22 -33.29
CA GLU A 161 4.09 0.05 -34.34
C GLU A 161 3.53 -0.50 -35.66
N GLU A 162 2.31 -1.04 -35.66
CA GLU A 162 1.63 -1.60 -36.85
C GLU A 162 0.66 -0.61 -37.56
N GLU A 163 0.42 0.58 -37.00
CA GLU A 163 -0.33 1.70 -37.62
C GLU A 163 0.55 2.75 -38.30
#